data_AF-A0A3C1ZXA8-F1
#
_entry.id   AF-A0A3C1ZXA8-F1
#
_cell.length_a   1.000
_cell.length_b   1.000
_cell.length_c   1.000
_cell.angle_alpha   90.00
_cell.angle_beta   90.00
_cell.angle_gamma   90.00
#
_symmetry.space_group_name_H-M   'P 1'
#
loop_
_entity.id
_entity.type
_entity.pdbx_description
1 polymer ?
#
loop_
_entity_poly.entity_id
_entity_poly.type
_entity_poly.pdbx_seq_one_letter_code
_entity_poly.pdbx_strand_id
1 'polypeptide(L)'
;WAVLVIASGMIMNVGLESIETLYTQDQAEALLAWKVIGAIQNGLGGGVEVVGGVWVFLISWFGLRESVFPKLLHYLGLVVGVAGILTAVPGLQDLGAVFGLTQIIWFAWIGVYMLRK
;
A
#
# COMPACT_ATOMS: atom_id res chain seq x y z
N TRP A 1 8.09 3.61 1.03
CA TRP A 1 6.75 2.98 1.04
C TRP A 1 6.09 3.09 2.41
N ALA A 2 6.58 2.42 3.47
CA ALA A 2 5.91 2.40 4.78
C ALA A 2 5.55 3.80 5.34
N VAL A 3 6.45 4.78 5.22
CA VAL A 3 6.18 6.18 5.61
C VAL A 3 4.97 6.77 4.87
N LEU A 4 4.80 6.48 3.59
CA LEU A 4 3.66 6.97 2.79
C LEU A 4 2.35 6.31 3.21
N VAL A 5 2.37 5.00 3.49
CA VAL A 5 1.19 4.27 3.98
C VAL A 5 0.76 4.79 5.35
N ILE A 6 1.72 5.01 6.26
CA ILE A 6 1.44 5.59 7.57
C ILE A 6 0.93 7.03 7.42
N ALA A 7 1.56 7.86 6.58
CA ALA A 7 1.10 9.23 6.34
C ALA A 7 -0.31 9.27 5.75
N SER A 8 -0.62 8.41 4.78
CA SER A 8 -1.96 8.19 4.21
C SER A 8 -2.99 7.90 5.30
N GLY A 9 -2.71 6.93 6.19
CA GLY A 9 -3.57 6.58 7.31
C GLY A 9 -3.73 7.72 8.32
N MET A 10 -2.64 8.41 8.66
CA MET A 10 -2.66 9.54 9.59
C MET A 10 -3.48 10.72 9.06
N ILE A 11 -3.37 11.03 7.77
CA ILE A 11 -4.15 12.09 7.12
C ILE A 11 -5.64 11.79 7.18
N MET A 12 -6.05 10.54 6.91
CA MET A 12 -7.46 10.16 7.05
C MET A 12 -7.92 10.19 8.52
N ASN A 13 -7.11 9.66 9.44
CA ASN A 13 -7.48 9.58 10.85
C ASN A 13 -7.68 10.97 11.48
N VAL A 14 -6.77 11.91 11.23
CA VAL A 14 -6.88 13.30 11.70
C VAL A 14 -7.90 14.08 10.88
N GLY A 15 -7.97 13.82 9.57
CA GLY A 15 -8.90 14.49 8.67
C GLY A 15 -10.37 14.19 9.00
N LEU A 16 -10.69 12.98 9.44
CA LEU A 16 -12.03 12.58 9.85
C LEU A 16 -12.61 13.45 10.97
N GLU A 17 -11.81 13.76 11.99
CA GLU A 17 -12.21 14.62 13.11
C GLU A 17 -12.54 16.05 12.63
N SER A 18 -11.75 16.55 11.67
CA SER A 18 -11.99 17.86 11.06
C SER A 18 -13.29 17.90 10.25
N ILE A 19 -13.57 16.81 9.52
CA ILE A 19 -14.78 16.69 8.69
C ILE A 19 -16.03 16.55 9.55
N GLU A 20 -15.97 15.80 10.65
CA GLU A 20 -17.09 15.68 11.61
C GLU A 20 -17.47 17.04 12.18
N THR A 21 -16.47 17.82 12.60
CA THR A 21 -16.68 19.18 13.11
C THR A 21 -17.33 20.08 12.06
N LEU A 22 -16.79 20.08 10.83
CA LEU A 22 -17.35 20.86 9.72
C LEU A 22 -18.78 20.42 9.38
N TYR A 23 -19.09 19.12 9.44
CA TYR A 23 -20.41 18.61 9.07
C TYR A 23 -21.53 19.16 9.96
N THR A 24 -21.23 19.45 11.23
CA THR A 24 -22.17 20.09 12.16
C THR A 24 -22.42 21.57 11.87
N GLN A 25 -21.52 22.23 11.14
CA GLN A 25 -21.53 23.66 10.87
C GLN A 25 -22.01 23.95 9.43
N ASP A 26 -21.39 23.31 8.45
CA ASP A 26 -21.70 23.41 7.03
C ASP A 26 -21.41 22.06 6.33
N GLN A 27 -22.49 21.40 5.90
CA GLN A 27 -22.40 20.11 5.23
C GLN A 27 -21.74 20.19 3.84
N ALA A 28 -21.87 21.31 3.14
CA ALA A 28 -21.26 21.49 1.82
C ALA A 28 -19.74 21.66 1.94
N GLU A 29 -19.28 22.41 2.94
CA GLU A 29 -17.86 22.56 3.25
C GLU A 29 -17.25 21.23 3.72
N ALA A 30 -17.94 20.49 4.59
CA ALA A 30 -17.51 19.16 5.02
C ALA A 30 -17.35 18.17 3.85
N LEU A 31 -18.28 18.19 2.89
CA LEU A 31 -18.19 17.36 1.69
C LEU A 31 -16.98 17.71 0.82
N LEU A 32 -16.65 19.00 0.70
CA LEU A 32 -15.44 19.44 -0.01
C LEU A 32 -14.18 18.97 0.71
N ALA A 33 -14.10 19.15 2.03
CA ALA A 33 -12.98 18.68 2.85
C ALA A 33 -12.78 17.16 2.71
N TRP A 34 -13.87 16.38 2.76
CA TRP A 34 -13.84 14.94 2.54
C TRP A 34 -13.25 14.55 1.18
N LYS A 35 -13.66 15.22 0.10
CA LYS A 35 -13.12 14.94 -1.25
C LYS A 35 -11.63 15.25 -1.35
N VAL A 36 -11.19 16.37 -0.75
CA VAL A 36 -9.77 16.78 -0.77
C VAL A 36 -8.92 15.80 0.04
N ILE A 37 -9.32 15.50 1.28
CA ILE A 37 -8.62 14.54 2.16
C ILE A 37 -8.57 13.17 1.50
N GLY A 38 -9.68 12.69 0.95
CA GLY A 38 -9.73 11.42 0.22
C GLY A 38 -8.81 11.39 -1.00
N ALA A 39 -8.72 12.47 -1.77
CA ALA A 39 -7.79 12.54 -2.91
C ALA A 39 -6.32 12.46 -2.47
N ILE A 40 -5.95 13.17 -1.40
CA ILE A 40 -4.59 13.14 -0.84
C ILE A 40 -4.26 11.75 -0.29
N GLN A 41 -5.15 11.19 0.53
CA GLN A 41 -4.97 9.86 1.12
C GLN A 41 -4.84 8.79 0.02
N ASN A 42 -5.71 8.81 -0.98
CA ASN A 42 -5.63 7.88 -2.11
C ASN A 42 -4.33 8.01 -2.89
N GLY A 43 -3.85 9.24 -3.14
CA GLY A 43 -2.60 9.49 -3.86
C GLY A 43 -1.34 9.06 -3.12
N LEU A 44 -1.34 9.05 -1.79
CA LEU A 44 -0.18 8.67 -0.98
C LEU A 44 -0.02 7.16 -0.82
N GLY A 45 -1.11 6.41 -0.87
CA GLY A 45 -1.09 4.94 -0.69
C GLY A 45 -2.43 4.33 -0.34
N GLY A 46 -3.50 5.13 -0.28
CA GLY A 46 -4.86 4.64 -0.08
C GLY A 46 -5.53 4.04 -1.31
N GLY A 47 -5.13 4.48 -2.51
CA GLY A 47 -5.81 4.12 -3.76
C GLY A 47 -4.97 3.29 -4.72
N VAL A 48 -3.64 3.47 -4.73
CA VAL A 48 -2.72 2.67 -5.55
C VAL A 48 -1.50 2.24 -4.75
N GLU A 49 -0.94 1.11 -5.15
CA GLU A 49 0.11 0.41 -4.40
C GLU A 49 1.48 0.52 -5.08
N VAL A 50 1.64 1.45 -6.03
CA VAL A 50 2.81 1.57 -6.92
C VAL A 50 4.12 1.59 -6.14
N VAL A 51 4.23 2.42 -5.11
CA VAL A 51 5.47 2.56 -4.35
C VAL A 51 5.82 1.28 -3.60
N GLY A 52 4.80 0.55 -3.11
CA GLY A 52 4.97 -0.74 -2.47
C GLY A 52 5.33 -1.82 -3.47
N GLY A 53 4.62 -1.87 -4.60
CA GLY A 53 4.86 -2.78 -5.70
C GLY A 53 6.29 -2.69 -6.23
N VAL A 54 6.78 -1.47 -6.52
CA VAL A 54 8.16 -1.23 -6.95
C VAL A 54 9.15 -1.70 -5.89
N TRP A 55 8.90 -1.39 -4.61
CA TRP A 55 9.77 -1.79 -3.50
C TRP A 55 9.89 -3.32 -3.36
N VAL A 56 8.75 -4.04 -3.30
CA VAL A 56 8.75 -5.51 -3.20
C VAL A 56 9.38 -6.14 -4.44
N PHE A 57 9.05 -5.64 -5.63
CA PHE A 57 9.60 -6.14 -6.90
C PHE A 57 11.12 -6.06 -6.92
N LEU A 58 11.70 -4.89 -6.60
CA LEU A 58 13.14 -4.68 -6.65
C LEU A 58 13.89 -5.52 -5.62
N ILE A 59 13.38 -5.62 -4.38
CA ILE A 59 14.00 -6.45 -3.35
C ILE A 59 13.94 -7.93 -3.72
N SER A 60 12.81 -8.39 -4.25
CA SER A 60 12.65 -9.78 -4.65
C SER A 60 13.52 -10.14 -5.86
N TRP A 61 13.63 -9.22 -6.83
CA TRP A 61 14.52 -9.35 -7.97
C TRP A 61 15.99 -9.46 -7.55
N PHE A 62 16.43 -8.58 -6.66
CA PHE A 62 17.78 -8.64 -6.09
C PHE A 62 17.99 -9.94 -5.30
N GLY A 63 17.01 -10.31 -4.47
CA GLY A 63 17.06 -11.52 -3.65
C GLY A 63 17.15 -12.82 -4.46
N LEU A 64 16.58 -12.88 -5.66
CA LEU A 64 16.77 -14.01 -6.58
C LEU A 64 18.21 -14.14 -7.07
N ARG A 65 18.88 -13.02 -7.33
CA ARG A 65 20.27 -13.01 -7.81
C ARG A 65 21.24 -13.44 -6.72
N GLU A 66 21.07 -12.89 -5.54
CA GLU A 66 21.98 -13.12 -4.40
C GLU A 66 21.61 -14.34 -3.54
N SER A 67 20.53 -15.05 -3.88
CA SER A 67 20.06 -16.24 -3.15
C SER A 67 19.88 -16.03 -1.63
N VAL A 68 19.45 -14.82 -1.22
CA VAL A 68 19.33 -14.41 0.20
C VAL A 68 18.33 -15.28 0.98
N PHE A 69 17.22 -15.63 0.32
CA PHE A 69 16.09 -16.39 0.85
C PHE A 69 15.67 -17.47 -0.18
N PRO A 70 14.77 -18.41 0.16
CA PRO A 70 14.30 -19.41 -0.78
C PRO A 70 13.74 -18.77 -2.07
N LYS A 71 14.09 -19.32 -3.23
CA LYS A 71 13.68 -18.76 -4.54
C LYS A 71 12.16 -18.55 -4.64
N LEU A 72 11.37 -19.47 -4.08
CA LEU A 72 9.91 -19.38 -4.09
C LEU A 72 9.37 -18.13 -3.39
N LEU A 73 10.01 -17.69 -2.29
CA LEU A 73 9.65 -16.46 -1.59
C LEU A 73 9.85 -15.23 -2.48
N HIS A 74 10.94 -15.21 -3.24
CA HIS A 74 11.21 -14.10 -4.15
C HIS A 74 10.31 -14.13 -5.39
N TYR A 75 9.96 -15.30 -5.92
CA TYR A 75 8.96 -15.39 -6.99
C TYR A 75 7.60 -14.87 -6.54
N LEU A 76 7.17 -15.22 -5.32
CA LEU A 76 5.98 -14.62 -4.71
C LEU A 76 6.12 -13.09 -4.63
N GLY A 77 7.25 -12.59 -4.17
CA GLY A 77 7.51 -11.16 -4.08
C GLY A 77 7.52 -10.44 -5.44
N LEU A 78 7.96 -11.09 -6.52
CA LEU A 78 7.82 -10.56 -7.88
C LEU A 78 6.34 -10.44 -8.27
N VAL A 79 5.51 -11.44 -7.98
CA VAL A 79 4.06 -11.40 -8.25
C VAL A 79 3.39 -10.29 -7.45
N VAL A 80 3.69 -10.18 -6.16
CA VAL A 80 3.23 -9.09 -5.28
C VAL A 80 3.62 -7.75 -5.90
N GLY A 81 4.90 -7.59 -6.26
CA GLY A 81 5.44 -6.36 -6.82
C GLY A 81 4.75 -5.95 -8.12
N VAL A 82 4.54 -6.89 -9.04
CA VAL A 82 3.82 -6.67 -10.31
C VAL A 82 2.38 -6.26 -10.05
N ALA A 83 1.66 -6.96 -9.15
CA ALA A 83 0.29 -6.59 -8.79
C ALA A 83 0.21 -5.15 -8.27
N GLY A 84 1.13 -4.75 -7.39
CA GLY A 84 1.20 -3.40 -6.87
C GLY A 84 1.50 -2.34 -7.94
N ILE A 85 2.41 -2.62 -8.88
CA ILE A 85 2.72 -1.70 -9.99
C ILE A 85 1.51 -1.53 -10.92
N LEU A 86 0.81 -2.61 -11.23
CA LEU A 86 -0.33 -2.58 -12.15
C LEU A 86 -1.52 -1.78 -11.61
N THR A 87 -1.60 -1.51 -10.29
CA THR A 87 -2.64 -0.64 -9.73
C THR A 87 -2.63 0.79 -10.28
N ALA A 88 -1.51 1.27 -10.83
CA ALA A 88 -1.44 2.56 -11.52
C ALA A 88 -2.23 2.61 -12.83
N VAL A 89 -2.50 1.45 -13.44
CA VAL A 89 -3.16 1.36 -14.73
C VAL A 89 -4.67 1.55 -14.53
N PRO A 90 -5.31 2.50 -15.23
CA PRO A 90 -6.76 2.66 -15.15
C PRO A 90 -7.51 1.35 -15.45
N GLY A 91 -8.41 0.96 -14.55
CA GLY A 91 -9.18 -0.28 -14.63
C GLY A 91 -8.54 -1.48 -13.92
N LEU A 92 -7.33 -1.34 -13.36
CA LEU A 92 -6.63 -2.39 -12.62
C LEU A 92 -6.43 -2.08 -11.13
N GLN A 93 -7.15 -1.09 -10.58
CA GLN A 93 -7.02 -0.68 -9.18
C GLN A 93 -7.34 -1.83 -8.19
N ASP A 94 -8.27 -2.71 -8.56
CA ASP A 94 -8.67 -3.87 -7.74
C ASP A 94 -7.52 -4.86 -7.48
N LEU A 95 -6.43 -4.80 -8.27
CA LEU A 95 -5.20 -5.54 -7.99
C LEU A 95 -4.54 -5.11 -6.67
N GLY A 96 -4.94 -3.98 -6.08
CA GLY A 96 -4.54 -3.57 -4.74
C GLY A 96 -4.93 -4.62 -3.68
N ALA A 97 -6.07 -5.29 -3.84
CA ALA A 97 -6.45 -6.38 -2.94
C ALA A 97 -5.53 -7.60 -3.09
N VAL A 98 -5.16 -7.93 -4.34
CA VAL A 98 -4.20 -9.01 -4.62
C VAL A 98 -2.84 -8.68 -4.01
N PHE A 99 -2.35 -7.45 -4.23
CA PHE A 99 -1.13 -6.93 -3.62
C PHE A 99 -1.18 -7.06 -2.10
N GLY A 100 -2.20 -6.51 -1.44
CA GLY A 100 -2.29 -6.51 0.02
C GLY A 100 -2.32 -7.92 0.62
N LEU A 101 -3.18 -8.81 0.09
CA LEU A 101 -3.32 -10.18 0.59
C LEU A 101 -2.04 -11.01 0.37
N THR A 102 -1.44 -10.93 -0.81
CA THR A 102 -0.21 -11.67 -1.11
C THR A 102 1.00 -11.10 -0.38
N GLN A 103 1.02 -9.78 -0.15
CA GLN A 103 2.06 -9.12 0.63
C GLN A 103 2.04 -9.54 2.11
N ILE A 104 0.87 -9.77 2.71
CA ILE A 104 0.78 -10.32 4.08
C ILE A 104 1.48 -11.67 4.17
N ILE A 105 1.20 -12.56 3.22
CA ILE A 105 1.82 -13.89 3.14
C ILE A 105 3.34 -13.75 2.98
N TRP A 106 3.78 -12.85 2.09
CA TRP A 106 5.19 -12.58 1.84
C TRP A 106 5.92 -12.06 3.08
N PHE A 107 5.36 -11.10 3.81
CA PHE A 107 5.93 -10.58 5.06
C PHE A 107 6.03 -11.65 6.14
N ALA A 108 4.96 -12.42 6.35
CA ALA A 108 4.95 -13.49 7.34
C ALA A 108 6.03 -14.53 7.04
N TRP A 109 6.20 -14.89 5.76
CA TRP A 109 7.22 -15.85 5.35
C TRP A 109 8.64 -15.32 5.56
N ILE A 110 8.93 -14.07 5.20
CA ILE A 110 10.22 -13.43 5.49
C ILE A 110 10.48 -13.46 7.00
N GLY A 111 9.51 -13.04 7.81
CA GLY A 111 9.63 -13.01 9.27
C GLY A 111 9.95 -14.40 9.86
N VAL A 112 9.22 -15.44 9.44
CA VAL A 112 9.49 -16.83 9.87
C VAL A 112 10.91 -17.26 9.49
N TYR A 113 11.38 -16.93 8.29
CA TYR A 113 12.73 -17.30 7.88
C TYR A 113 13.80 -16.55 8.68
N MET A 114 13.57 -15.25 8.96
CA MET A 114 14.49 -14.43 9.76
C MET A 114 14.57 -14.87 11.23
N LEU A 115 13.49 -15.40 11.81
CA LEU A 115 13.47 -15.90 13.19
C LEU A 115 14.07 -17.31 13.34
N ARG A 116 14.18 -18.07 12.24
CA ARG A 116 14.76 -19.42 12.24
C ARG A 116 16.26 -19.43 11.99
N LYS A 117 16.83 -18.30 11.57
CA LYS A 117 18.26 -18.06 11.53
C LYS A 117 18.69 -17.34 12.80
#